data_AF-A0A2W6C1U0-F1
#
_entry.id   AF-A0A2W6C1U0-F1
#
_cell.length_a   1.000
_cell.length_b   1.000
_cell.length_c   1.000
_cell.angle_alpha   90.00
_cell.angle_beta   90.00
_cell.angle_gamma   90.00
#
_symmetry.space_group_name_H-M   'P 1'
#
loop_
_entity.id
_entity.type
_entity.pdbx_description
1 polymer ?
#
loop_
_entity_poly.entity_id
_entity_poly.type
_entity_poly.pdbx_seq_one_letter_code
_entity_poly.pdbx_strand_id
1 'polypeptide(L)'
;MPPDPFDLALVHSGEMDEQALGQVASDRREALLARQNSVRHLAEETDPWLTEAERMTIEHLIGRLAAEVRWHEQLLDRLPKIVADHQARRDEYS
;
A
#
# COMPACT_ATOMS: atom_id res chain seq x y z
N MET A 1 -11.85 -13.73 0.12
CA MET A 1 -11.38 -12.63 -0.74
C MET A 1 -10.10 -13.14 -1.39
N PRO A 2 -9.95 -13.08 -2.73
CA PRO A 2 -8.68 -13.45 -3.35
C PRO A 2 -7.55 -12.58 -2.76
N PRO A 3 -6.31 -13.11 -2.64
CA PRO A 3 -5.19 -12.33 -2.16
C PRO A 3 -5.00 -11.09 -3.04
N ASP A 4 -4.60 -9.95 -2.44
CA ASP A 4 -4.29 -8.76 -3.24
C ASP A 4 -3.22 -9.16 -4.27
N PRO A 5 -3.37 -8.80 -5.57
CA PRO A 5 -2.38 -9.13 -6.58
C PRO A 5 -0.97 -8.65 -6.22
N PHE A 6 -0.86 -7.58 -5.44
CA PHE A 6 0.39 -7.05 -4.91
C PHE A 6 0.97 -7.93 -3.81
N ASP A 7 0.15 -8.44 -2.89
CA ASP A 7 0.60 -9.39 -1.87
C ASP A 7 1.14 -10.67 -2.52
N LEU A 8 0.45 -11.14 -3.57
CA LEU A 8 0.88 -12.30 -4.33
C LEU A 8 2.20 -12.05 -5.06
N ALA A 9 2.32 -10.89 -5.73
CA ALA A 9 3.56 -10.49 -6.39
C ALA A 9 4.73 -10.36 -5.39
N LEU A 10 4.48 -9.84 -4.19
CA LEU A 10 5.47 -9.73 -3.12
C LEU A 10 5.95 -11.11 -2.67
N VAL A 11 5.06 -12.08 -2.46
CA VAL A 11 5.43 -13.46 -2.09
C VAL A 11 6.30 -14.13 -3.16
N HIS A 12 6.09 -13.81 -4.43
CA HIS A 12 6.83 -14.36 -5.56
C HIS A 12 7.99 -13.47 -6.05
N SER A 13 8.29 -12.38 -5.33
CA SER A 13 9.29 -11.38 -5.74
C SER A 13 10.74 -11.85 -5.66
N GLY A 14 11.01 -13.12 -5.34
CA GLY A 14 12.37 -13.66 -5.23
C GLY A 14 13.23 -13.51 -6.49
N GLU A 15 12.62 -13.30 -7.67
CA GLU A 15 13.31 -13.01 -8.93
C GLU A 15 13.39 -11.52 -9.27
N MET A 16 12.71 -10.65 -8.52
CA MET A 16 12.66 -9.22 -8.77
C MET A 16 13.85 -8.50 -8.13
N ASP A 17 14.36 -7.50 -8.84
CA ASP A 17 15.35 -6.57 -8.32
C ASP A 17 14.75 -5.72 -7.19
N GLU A 18 15.52 -5.51 -6.12
CA GLU A 18 15.12 -4.72 -4.95
C GLU A 18 14.69 -3.32 -5.36
N GLN A 19 15.45 -2.70 -6.26
CA GLN A 19 15.16 -1.35 -6.74
C GLN A 19 13.83 -1.31 -7.50
N ALA A 20 13.55 -2.31 -8.33
CA ALA A 20 12.29 -2.41 -9.06
C ALA A 20 11.10 -2.59 -8.11
N LEU A 21 11.23 -3.49 -7.13
CA LEU A 21 10.17 -3.72 -6.14
C LEU A 21 9.94 -2.47 -5.25
N GLY A 22 11.02 -1.79 -4.87
CA GLY A 22 10.98 -0.51 -4.15
C GLY A 22 10.26 0.57 -4.92
N GLN A 23 10.54 0.72 -6.22
CA GLN A 23 9.87 1.70 -7.07
C GLN A 23 8.37 1.42 -7.17
N VAL A 24 7.98 0.17 -7.45
CA VAL A 24 6.57 -0.22 -7.55
C VAL A 24 5.81 0.00 -6.25
N ALA A 25 6.42 -0.34 -5.10
CA ALA A 25 5.83 -0.08 -3.79
C ALA A 25 5.70 1.42 -3.48
N SER A 26 6.70 2.23 -3.87
CA SER A 26 6.68 3.69 -3.70
C SER A 26 5.60 4.34 -4.55
N ASP A 27 5.51 4.00 -5.84
CA ASP A 27 4.50 4.54 -6.76
C ASP A 27 3.09 4.25 -6.25
N ARG A 28 2.86 3.02 -5.76
CA ARG A 28 1.57 2.63 -5.18
C ARG A 28 1.26 3.40 -3.90
N ARG A 29 2.24 3.59 -3.01
CA ARG A 29 2.11 4.42 -1.81
C ARG A 29 1.72 5.85 -2.17
N GLU A 30 2.39 6.46 -3.15
CA GLU A 30 2.13 7.83 -3.58
C GLU A 30 0.72 7.99 -4.17
N ALA A 31 0.28 7.04 -5.00
CA ALA A 31 -1.08 7.03 -5.55
C ALA A 31 -2.15 6.92 -4.44
N LEU A 32 -1.93 6.06 -3.44
CA LEU A 32 -2.83 5.91 -2.29
C LEU A 32 -2.89 7.18 -1.45
N LEU A 33 -1.74 7.81 -1.20
CA LEU A 33 -1.65 9.07 -0.44
C LEU A 33 -2.35 10.21 -1.18
N ALA A 34 -2.10 10.35 -2.48
CA ALA A 34 -2.78 11.34 -3.32
C ALA A 34 -4.30 11.14 -3.27
N ARG A 35 -4.77 9.90 -3.42
CA ARG A 35 -6.21 9.58 -3.31
C ARG A 35 -6.77 9.92 -1.94
N GLN A 36 -6.06 9.60 -0.86
CA GLN A 36 -6.48 9.93 0.50
C GLN A 36 -6.67 11.44 0.68
N ASN A 37 -5.70 12.22 0.20
CA ASN A 37 -5.74 13.69 0.28
C ASN A 37 -6.90 14.26 -0.54
N SER A 38 -7.13 13.76 -1.75
CA SER A 38 -8.26 14.20 -2.58
C SER A 38 -9.61 13.90 -1.93
N VAL A 39 -9.78 12.72 -1.33
CA VAL A 39 -11.03 12.38 -0.62
C VAL A 39 -11.24 13.28 0.59
N ARG A 40 -10.17 13.57 1.35
CA ARG A 40 -10.24 14.47 2.51
C ARG A 40 -10.64 15.88 2.11
N HIS A 41 -10.01 16.41 1.07
CA HIS A 41 -10.30 17.75 0.58
C HIS A 41 -11.75 17.86 0.11
N LEU A 42 -12.23 16.88 -0.66
CA LEU A 42 -13.64 16.85 -1.09
C LEU A 42 -14.62 16.75 0.09
N ALA A 43 -14.29 15.96 1.11
CA ALA A 43 -15.11 15.82 2.31
C ALA A 43 -15.23 17.16 3.05
N GLU A 44 -14.12 17.88 3.20
CA GLU A 44 -14.10 19.21 3.84
C GLU A 44 -14.92 20.24 3.07
N GLU A 45 -14.87 20.23 1.74
CA GLU A 45 -15.65 21.14 0.88
C GLU A 45 -17.15 20.82 0.88
N THR A 46 -17.51 19.53 0.97
CA THR A 46 -18.89 19.07 0.84
C THR A 46 -19.59 18.82 2.17
N ASP A 47 -18.87 18.90 3.30
CA ASP A 47 -19.35 18.62 4.66
C ASP A 47 -20.77 19.16 4.96
N PRO A 48 -21.11 20.43 4.64
CA PRO A 48 -22.44 20.98 4.93
C PRO A 48 -23.61 20.25 4.24
N TRP A 49 -23.32 19.50 3.19
CA TRP A 49 -24.30 18.81 2.35
C TRP A 49 -24.35 17.29 2.58
N LEU A 50 -23.45 16.76 3.43
CA LEU A 50 -23.36 15.33 3.70
C LEU A 50 -24.31 14.92 4.82
N THR A 51 -25.02 13.82 4.59
CA THR A 51 -25.71 13.06 5.64
C THR A 51 -24.71 12.36 6.56
N GLU A 52 -25.15 11.99 7.77
CA GLU A 52 -24.32 11.23 8.72
C GLU A 52 -23.83 9.88 8.15
N ALA A 53 -24.66 9.21 7.34
CA ALA A 53 -24.26 7.95 6.69
C ALA A 53 -23.14 8.16 5.66
N GLU A 54 -23.19 9.27 4.91
CA GLU A 54 -22.15 9.63 3.96
C GLU A 54 -20.85 10.02 4.67
N ARG A 55 -20.92 10.80 5.76
CA ARG A 55 -19.78 11.12 6.62
C ARG A 55 -19.10 9.85 7.12
N MET A 56 -19.86 8.92 7.69
CA MET A 56 -19.34 7.63 8.16
C MET A 56 -18.68 6.81 7.04
N THR A 57 -19.25 6.83 5.84
CA THR A 57 -18.70 6.10 4.68
C THR A 57 -17.39 6.72 4.21
N ILE A 58 -17.31 8.05 4.16
CA ILE A 58 -16.10 8.79 3.78
C ILE A 58 -15.00 8.59 4.83
N GLU A 59 -15.31 8.71 6.12
CA GLU A 59 -14.37 8.44 7.21
C GLU A 59 -13.81 7.02 7.13
N HIS A 60 -14.68 6.04 6.88
CA HIS A 60 -14.26 4.65 6.69
C HIS A 60 -13.30 4.50 5.49
N LEU A 61 -13.59 5.14 4.36
CA LEU A 61 -12.71 5.14 3.18
C LEU A 61 -11.35 5.79 3.49
N ILE A 62 -11.33 6.95 4.15
CA ILE A 62 -10.10 7.63 4.56
C ILE A 62 -9.28 6.74 5.50
N GLY A 63 -9.93 6.07 6.45
CA GLY A 63 -9.30 5.15 7.39
C GLY A 63 -8.67 3.93 6.69
N ARG A 64 -9.37 3.35 5.69
CA ARG A 64 -8.83 2.27 4.86
C ARG A 64 -7.62 2.72 4.06
N LEU A 65 -7.71 3.85 3.35
CA LEU A 65 -6.58 4.40 2.59
C LEU A 65 -5.37 4.69 3.49
N ALA A 66 -5.60 5.22 4.70
CA ALA A 66 -4.54 5.45 5.67
C ALA A 66 -3.84 4.14 6.10
N ALA A 67 -4.61 3.07 6.27
CA ALA A 67 -4.07 1.76 6.62
C ALA A 67 -3.21 1.19 5.48
N GLU A 68 -3.68 1.31 4.23
CA GLU A 68 -2.94 0.90 3.04
C GLU A 68 -1.62 1.67 2.89
N VAL A 69 -1.64 2.99 3.06
CA VAL A 69 -0.42 3.83 3.00
C VAL A 69 0.60 3.37 4.06
N ARG A 70 0.16 3.21 5.32
CA ARG A 70 1.04 2.74 6.40
C ARG A 70 1.61 1.35 6.13
N TRP A 71 0.83 0.47 5.51
CA TRP A 71 1.31 -0.86 5.13
C TRP A 71 2.40 -0.77 4.06
N HIS A 72 2.25 0.10 3.05
CA HIS A 72 3.29 0.28 2.02
C HIS A 72 4.56 0.92 2.59
N GLU A 73 4.45 1.85 3.54
CA GLU A 73 5.61 2.38 4.28
C GLU A 73 6.35 1.28 5.03
N GLN A 74 5.60 0.44 5.74
CA GLN A 74 6.12 -0.72 6.44
C GLN A 74 6.76 -1.77 5.52
N LEU A 75 6.25 -1.92 4.30
CA LEU A 75 6.84 -2.77 3.29
C LEU A 75 8.18 -2.20 2.84
N LEU A 76 8.21 -0.93 2.42
CA LEU A 76 9.42 -0.25 1.96
C LEU A 76 10.56 -0.36 2.99
N ASP A 77 10.26 -0.17 4.27
CA ASP A 77 11.23 -0.33 5.37
C ASP A 77 11.76 -1.78 5.52
N ARG A 78 10.96 -2.77 5.11
CA ARG A 78 11.29 -4.20 5.23
C ARG A 78 11.89 -4.79 3.95
N LEU A 79 11.81 -4.08 2.82
CA LEU A 79 12.29 -4.58 1.52
C LEU A 79 13.72 -5.13 1.56
N PRO A 80 14.73 -4.44 2.16
CA PRO A 80 16.09 -4.98 2.20
C PRO A 80 16.18 -6.34 2.90
N LYS A 81 15.38 -6.54 3.96
CA LYS A 81 15.33 -7.81 4.69
C LYS A 81 14.63 -8.90 3.90
N ILE A 82 13.56 -8.55 3.18
CA ILE A 82 12.81 -9.48 2.32
C ILE A 82 13.71 -9.97 1.18
N VAL A 83 14.43 -9.06 0.53
CA VAL A 83 15.36 -9.40 -0.56
C VAL A 83 16.49 -10.29 -0.05
N ALA A 84 17.10 -9.96 1.09
CA ALA A 84 18.15 -10.78 1.70
C ALA A 84 17.64 -12.20 2.05
N ASP A 85 16.42 -12.33 2.56
CA ASP A 85 15.79 -13.63 2.87
C ASP A 85 15.56 -14.47 1.60
N HIS A 86 15.12 -13.85 0.50
CA HIS A 86 14.97 -14.52 -0.79
C HIS A 86 16.31 -14.95 -1.41
N GLN A 87 17.37 -14.16 -1.24
CA GLN A 87 18.72 -14.51 -1.71
C GLN A 87 19.29 -15.69 -0.91
N ALA A 88 19.23 -15.63 0.44
CA ALA A 88 19.74 -16.68 1.31
C ALA A 88 19.07 -18.05 1.04
N ARG A 89 17.75 -18.07 0.81
CA ARG A 89 17.05 -19.32 0.45
C ARG A 89 17.50 -19.89 -0.89
N ARG A 90 17.89 -19.06 -1.85
CA ARG A 90 18.33 -19.53 -3.17
C ARG A 90 19.69 -20.21 -3.09
N ASP A 91 20.60 -19.62 -2.32
CA ASP A 91 21.95 -20.15 -2.12
C ASP A 91 21.94 -21.50 -1.38
N GLU A 92 20.93 -21.76 -0.55
CA GLU A 92 20.77 -23.04 0.17
C GLU A 92 20.34 -24.21 -0.73
N TYR A 93 19.76 -23.94 -1.91
CA TYR A 93 19.27 -24.93 -2.86
C TYR A 93 20.00 -24.91 -4.23
N SER A 94 21.08 -24.13 -4.36
CA SER A 94 21.93 -24.08 -5.56
C SER A 94 23.17 -24.95 -5.44
#